data_AF-M4ZEH1-F1
#
_entry.id   AF-M4ZEH1-F1
#
_cell.length_a   1.000
_cell.length_b   1.000
_cell.length_c   1.000
_cell.angle_alpha   90.00
_cell.angle_beta   90.00
_cell.angle_gamma   90.00
#
_symmetry.space_group_name_H-M   'P 1'
#
loop_
_entity.id
_entity.type
_entity.pdbx_description
1 polymer ?
#
loop_
_entity_poly.entity_id
_entity_poly.type
_entity_poly.pdbx_seq_one_letter_code
_entity_poly.pdbx_strand_id
1 'polypeptide(L)'
;MGAMIKDSTTLDIVVQLNRRFDAEALAEMVELQREFGVFSRAHGLQQSFALLGIVPSDWSERRRWYKFLDFLKTYPSDIASVNGHDRVIQAFKDDLECERPLPVSIVCHSAAEDPRVTVTQGRPIIFSLDTHVIISIPTTPGREARKQAAETARTRRVEKRKK
;
A
#
# COMPACT_ATOMS: atom_id res chain seq x y z
N MET A 1 -6.03 -3.10 3.61
CA MET A 1 -6.73 -2.15 2.70
C MET A 1 -8.26 -2.32 2.67
N GLY A 2 -8.79 -3.49 2.31
CA GLY A 2 -10.24 -3.74 2.10
C GLY A 2 -11.18 -3.56 3.31
N ALA A 3 -10.67 -3.55 4.54
CA ALA A 3 -11.45 -3.18 5.72
C ALA A 3 -11.83 -1.69 5.77
N MET A 4 -11.02 -0.83 5.13
CA MET A 4 -11.11 0.63 5.23
C MET A 4 -11.63 1.31 3.96
N ILE A 5 -11.51 0.64 2.83
CA ILE A 5 -11.82 1.15 1.49
C ILE A 5 -12.63 0.08 0.75
N LYS A 6 -13.50 0.46 -0.20
CA LYS A 6 -14.22 -0.51 -1.04
C LYS A 6 -13.25 -1.38 -1.86
N ASP A 7 -13.67 -2.60 -2.16
CA ASP A 7 -12.90 -3.54 -2.97
C ASP A 7 -12.65 -2.99 -4.39
N SER A 8 -13.66 -2.36 -5.00
CA SER A 8 -13.52 -1.73 -6.33
C SER A 8 -12.50 -0.59 -6.34
N THR A 9 -12.50 0.25 -5.31
CA THR A 9 -11.54 1.34 -5.16
C THR A 9 -10.14 0.79 -4.91
N THR A 10 -10.02 -0.30 -4.15
CA THR A 10 -8.73 -0.97 -3.89
C THR A 10 -8.11 -1.45 -5.21
N LEU A 11 -8.91 -2.12 -6.05
CA LEU A 11 -8.46 -2.58 -7.36
C LEU A 11 -8.04 -1.41 -8.27
N ASP A 12 -8.84 -0.35 -8.33
CA ASP A 12 -8.54 0.84 -9.13
C ASP A 12 -7.21 1.48 -8.70
N ILE A 13 -6.98 1.64 -7.40
CA ILE A 13 -5.73 2.22 -6.88
C ILE A 13 -4.52 1.34 -7.17
N VAL A 14 -4.66 0.02 -7.06
CA VAL A 14 -3.57 -0.91 -7.42
C VAL A 14 -3.24 -0.79 -8.92
N VAL A 15 -4.24 -0.64 -9.78
CA VAL A 15 -4.04 -0.41 -11.21
C VAL A 15 -3.33 0.92 -11.47
N GLN A 16 -3.76 2.02 -10.82
CA GLN A 16 -3.11 3.31 -10.94
C GLN A 16 -1.65 3.27 -10.50
N LEU A 17 -1.35 2.62 -9.37
CA LEU A 17 0.00 2.43 -8.87
C LEU A 17 0.86 1.64 -9.87
N ASN A 18 0.40 0.47 -10.30
CA ASN A 18 1.17 -0.40 -11.18
C ASN A 18 1.41 0.25 -12.55
N ARG A 19 0.47 1.06 -13.05
CA ARG A 19 0.67 1.83 -14.28
C ARG A 19 1.66 2.98 -14.11
N ARG A 20 1.67 3.66 -12.95
CA ARG A 20 2.56 4.81 -12.73
C ARG A 20 4.03 4.39 -12.57
N PHE A 21 4.27 3.13 -12.20
CA PHE A 21 5.60 2.57 -11.98
C PHE A 21 5.88 1.34 -12.86
N ASP A 22 5.22 1.24 -14.02
CA ASP A 22 5.56 0.24 -15.03
C ASP A 22 6.87 0.62 -15.76
N ALA A 23 7.38 -0.28 -16.59
CA ALA A 23 8.64 -0.08 -17.28
C ALA A 23 8.64 1.13 -18.23
N GLU A 24 7.49 1.49 -18.82
CA GLU A 24 7.37 2.59 -19.77
C GLU A 24 7.33 3.95 -19.05
N ALA A 25 6.73 4.01 -17.86
CA ALA A 25 6.61 5.22 -17.05
C ALA A 25 7.77 5.43 -16.07
N LEU A 26 8.60 4.40 -15.81
CA LEU A 26 9.61 4.43 -14.75
C LEU A 26 10.64 5.55 -14.92
N ALA A 27 11.08 5.83 -16.14
CA ALA A 27 12.08 6.88 -16.40
C ALA A 27 11.57 8.27 -15.96
N GLU A 28 10.30 8.58 -16.19
CA GLU A 28 9.69 9.83 -15.69
C GLU A 28 9.70 9.85 -14.16
N MET A 29 9.40 8.71 -13.52
CA MET A 29 9.36 8.63 -12.08
C MET A 29 10.74 8.79 -11.42
N VAL A 30 11.80 8.29 -12.05
CA VAL A 30 13.19 8.50 -11.63
C VAL A 30 13.55 9.98 -11.67
N GLU A 31 13.20 10.67 -12.76
CA GLU A 31 13.47 12.10 -12.90
C GLU A 31 12.67 12.93 -11.88
N LEU A 32 11.40 12.60 -11.65
CA LEU A 32 10.58 13.25 -10.61
C LEU A 32 11.15 13.00 -9.20
N GLN A 33 11.60 11.79 -8.92
CA GLN A 33 12.26 11.48 -7.64
C GLN A 33 13.55 12.27 -7.48
N ARG A 34 14.38 12.36 -8.52
CA ARG A 34 15.65 13.09 -8.48
C ARG A 34 15.45 14.59 -8.24
N GLU A 35 14.49 15.20 -8.92
CA GLU A 35 14.26 16.65 -8.85
C GLU A 35 13.52 17.05 -7.57
N PHE A 36 12.51 16.29 -7.17
CA PHE A 36 11.56 16.70 -6.12
C PHE A 36 11.62 15.86 -4.85
N GLY A 37 12.35 14.74 -4.84
CA GLY A 37 12.40 13.83 -3.70
C GLY A 37 11.03 13.31 -3.29
N VAL A 38 10.17 13.01 -4.28
CA VAL A 38 8.74 12.66 -4.11
C VAL A 38 8.52 11.64 -2.99
N PHE A 39 9.38 10.62 -2.93
CA PHE A 39 9.46 9.66 -1.84
C PHE A 39 10.65 9.99 -0.95
N SER A 40 10.37 10.57 0.21
CA SER A 40 11.35 10.87 1.23
C SER A 40 10.70 10.89 2.61
N ARG A 41 11.49 10.92 3.68
CA ARG A 41 10.96 11.04 5.05
C ARG A 41 10.23 12.37 5.31
N ALA A 42 10.43 13.38 4.44
CA ALA A 42 9.76 14.66 4.55
C ALA A 42 8.31 14.61 4.01
N HIS A 43 7.99 13.62 3.17
CA HIS A 43 6.68 13.51 2.50
C HIS A 43 6.02 12.18 2.82
N GLY A 44 4.85 12.22 3.46
CA GLY A 44 4.07 11.00 3.71
C GLY A 44 3.45 10.45 2.43
N LEU A 45 3.08 9.16 2.42
CA LEU A 45 2.48 8.51 1.24
C LEU A 45 1.26 9.25 0.72
N GLN A 46 0.46 9.86 1.59
CA GLN A 46 -0.67 10.69 1.18
C GLN A 46 -0.23 11.84 0.26
N GLN A 47 0.83 12.56 0.63
CA GLN A 47 1.33 13.70 -0.14
C GLN A 47 1.93 13.23 -1.46
N SER A 48 2.80 12.20 -1.40
CA SER A 48 3.45 11.64 -2.59
C SER A 48 2.43 11.11 -3.60
N PHE A 49 1.45 10.32 -3.15
CA PHE A 49 0.43 9.79 -4.06
C PHE A 49 -0.55 10.85 -4.55
N ALA A 50 -0.89 11.86 -3.74
CA ALA A 50 -1.70 12.98 -4.21
C ALA A 50 -0.98 13.79 -5.30
N LEU A 51 0.33 14.04 -5.13
CA LEU A 51 1.16 14.74 -6.13
C LEU A 51 1.19 13.98 -7.46
N LEU A 52 1.27 12.64 -7.41
CA LEU A 52 1.29 11.78 -8.58
C LEU A 52 -0.10 11.48 -9.17
N GLY A 53 -1.17 12.05 -8.62
CA GLY A 53 -2.54 11.80 -9.08
C GLY A 53 -3.07 10.40 -8.76
N ILE A 54 -2.41 9.65 -7.87
CA ILE A 54 -2.81 8.30 -7.44
C ILE A 54 -3.87 8.43 -6.33
N VAL A 55 -5.10 8.69 -6.77
CA VAL A 55 -6.22 8.99 -5.87
C VAL A 55 -7.52 8.39 -6.41
N PRO A 56 -8.43 7.97 -5.53
CA PRO A 56 -9.78 7.62 -5.96
C PRO A 56 -10.47 8.82 -6.63
N SER A 57 -11.26 8.53 -7.65
CA SER A 57 -12.13 9.50 -8.31
C SER A 57 -13.25 9.98 -7.38
N ASP A 58 -13.85 9.06 -6.62
CA ASP A 58 -14.85 9.38 -5.61
C ASP A 58 -14.23 10.07 -4.38
N TRP A 59 -14.80 11.21 -4.00
CA TRP A 59 -14.29 12.04 -2.90
C TRP A 59 -14.36 11.34 -1.54
N SER A 60 -15.42 10.56 -1.30
CA SER A 60 -15.58 9.85 -0.02
C SER A 60 -14.55 8.74 0.13
N GLU A 61 -14.27 8.03 -0.96
CA GLU A 61 -13.24 7.00 -1.03
C GLU A 61 -11.84 7.60 -0.98
N ARG A 62 -11.60 8.78 -1.55
CA ARG A 62 -10.31 9.48 -1.42
C ARG A 62 -9.96 9.78 0.04
N ARG A 63 -10.95 10.22 0.83
CA ARG A 63 -10.73 10.42 2.28
C ARG A 63 -10.41 9.12 3.00
N ARG A 64 -11.03 8.00 2.60
CA ARG A 64 -10.73 6.67 3.17
C ARG A 64 -9.35 6.16 2.75
N TRP A 65 -8.96 6.42 1.51
CA TRP A 65 -7.62 6.12 0.99
C TRP A 65 -6.53 6.81 1.81
N TYR A 66 -6.65 8.11 2.03
CA TYR A 66 -5.68 8.83 2.85
C TYR A 66 -5.62 8.34 4.30
N LYS A 67 -6.77 8.01 4.90
CA LYS A 67 -6.79 7.37 6.21
C LYS A 67 -6.09 6.02 6.22
N PHE A 68 -6.25 5.23 5.17
CA PHE A 68 -5.56 3.95 5.05
C PHE A 68 -4.04 4.13 4.91
N LEU A 69 -3.59 5.10 4.10
CA LEU A 69 -2.17 5.41 3.96
C LEU A 69 -1.53 5.78 5.30
N ASP A 70 -2.21 6.59 6.12
CA ASP A 70 -1.72 6.90 7.47
C ASP A 70 -1.79 5.67 8.40
N PHE A 71 -2.82 4.83 8.26
CA PHE A 71 -2.97 3.60 9.04
C PHE A 71 -1.86 2.58 8.78
N LEU A 72 -1.18 2.63 7.63
CA LEU A 72 0.01 1.79 7.36
C LEU A 72 1.14 2.00 8.38
N LYS A 73 1.18 3.14 9.10
CA LYS A 73 2.13 3.36 10.21
C LYS A 73 1.91 2.40 11.37
N THR A 74 0.73 1.80 11.47
CA THR A 74 0.40 0.79 12.50
C THR A 74 0.80 -0.61 12.06
N TYR A 75 1.11 -0.82 10.78
CA TYR A 75 1.48 -2.12 10.26
C TYR A 75 2.97 -2.37 10.50
N PRO A 76 3.38 -3.59 10.88
CA PRO A 76 4.77 -3.97 10.86
C PRO A 76 5.28 -4.05 9.40
N SER A 77 6.60 -4.08 9.23
CA SER A 77 7.22 -4.39 7.94
C SER A 77 8.16 -5.59 8.05
N ASP A 78 8.68 -6.03 6.90
CA ASP A 78 9.75 -7.02 6.78
C ASP A 78 11.10 -6.54 7.34
N ILE A 79 11.26 -5.24 7.62
CA ILE A 79 12.44 -4.67 8.25
C ILE A 79 12.15 -4.35 9.72
N ALA A 80 13.03 -4.81 10.61
CA ALA A 80 12.93 -4.54 12.04
C ALA A 80 12.92 -3.03 12.33
N SER A 81 12.01 -2.60 13.22
CA SER A 81 11.86 -1.20 13.65
C SER A 81 11.41 -0.21 12.55
N VAL A 82 10.99 -0.71 11.38
CA VAL A 82 10.37 0.10 10.32
C VAL A 82 8.90 -0.28 10.21
N ASN A 83 8.01 0.71 10.23
CA ASN A 83 6.58 0.48 10.03
C ASN A 83 6.24 0.36 8.53
N GLY A 84 5.04 -0.14 8.22
CA GLY A 84 4.60 -0.41 6.85
C GLY A 84 4.55 0.82 5.95
N HIS A 85 4.17 1.98 6.49
CA HIS A 85 4.17 3.24 5.76
C HIS A 85 5.58 3.63 5.32
N ASP A 86 6.52 3.65 6.27
CA ASP A 86 7.90 4.05 6.02
C ASP A 86 8.61 3.02 5.14
N ARG A 87 8.25 1.74 5.26
CA ARG A 87 8.77 0.69 4.38
C ARG A 87 8.41 0.91 2.92
N VAL A 88 7.19 1.35 2.62
CA VAL A 88 6.75 1.66 1.25
C VAL A 88 7.48 2.88 0.71
N ILE A 89 7.60 3.96 1.50
CA ILE A 89 8.37 5.14 1.10
C ILE A 89 9.82 4.75 0.80
N GLN A 90 10.43 3.97 1.70
CA GLN A 90 11.78 3.49 1.53
C GLN A 90 11.93 2.63 0.27
N ALA A 91 10.97 1.73 -0.01
CA ALA A 91 11.03 0.88 -1.19
C ALA A 91 11.03 1.68 -2.50
N PHE A 92 10.12 2.67 -2.63
CA PHE A 92 10.11 3.54 -3.80
C PHE A 92 11.37 4.40 -3.89
N LYS A 93 11.82 4.98 -2.77
CA LYS A 93 13.03 5.80 -2.75
C LYS A 93 14.27 5.00 -3.15
N ASP A 94 14.49 3.87 -2.50
CA ASP A 94 15.69 3.04 -2.70
C ASP A 94 15.74 2.50 -4.14
N ASP A 95 14.60 2.15 -4.74
CA ASP A 95 14.53 1.69 -6.11
C ASP A 95 14.73 2.83 -7.13
N LEU A 96 14.00 3.95 -7.00
CA LEU A 96 14.08 5.07 -7.94
C LEU A 96 15.42 5.84 -7.88
N GLU A 97 16.15 5.76 -6.77
CA GLU A 97 17.47 6.37 -6.61
C GLU A 97 18.62 5.41 -6.96
N CYS A 98 18.35 4.15 -7.31
CA CYS A 98 19.39 3.21 -7.67
C CYS A 98 19.88 3.37 -9.13
N GLU A 99 21.03 2.80 -9.45
CA GLU A 99 21.62 2.89 -10.80
C GLU A 99 20.77 2.21 -11.89
N ARG A 100 19.99 1.19 -11.50
CA ARG A 100 19.17 0.37 -12.41
C ARG A 100 17.79 0.14 -11.79
N PRO A 101 16.93 1.16 -11.77
CA PRO A 101 15.60 1.08 -11.16
C PRO A 101 14.78 -0.01 -11.86
N LEU A 102 13.99 -0.74 -11.08
CA LEU A 102 13.09 -1.76 -11.60
C LEU A 102 11.65 -1.24 -11.62
N PRO A 103 10.78 -1.76 -12.49
CA PRO A 103 9.37 -1.47 -12.38
C PRO A 103 8.82 -1.94 -11.02
N VAL A 104 7.85 -1.22 -10.46
CA VAL A 104 7.27 -1.54 -9.15
C VAL A 104 5.90 -2.16 -9.32
N SER A 105 5.69 -3.32 -8.70
CA SER A 105 4.39 -3.99 -8.63
C SER A 105 3.84 -3.97 -7.21
N ILE A 106 2.73 -3.28 -7.05
CA ILE A 106 1.91 -3.32 -5.84
C ILE A 106 0.98 -4.52 -5.93
N VAL A 107 1.04 -5.35 -4.89
CA VAL A 107 0.16 -6.51 -4.72
C VAL A 107 -0.46 -6.49 -3.33
N CYS A 108 -1.50 -7.29 -3.14
CA CYS A 108 -2.14 -7.49 -1.86
C CYS A 108 -2.03 -8.96 -1.46
N HIS A 109 -1.77 -9.22 -0.18
CA HIS A 109 -1.81 -10.56 0.41
C HIS A 109 -2.74 -10.58 1.62
N SER A 110 -3.05 -11.77 2.12
CA SER A 110 -3.90 -11.93 3.29
C SER A 110 -3.19 -11.44 4.55
N ALA A 111 -3.77 -10.45 5.23
CA ALA A 111 -3.25 -9.96 6.52
C ALA A 111 -3.30 -11.05 7.62
N ALA A 112 -4.07 -12.11 7.43
CA ALA A 112 -4.13 -13.24 8.36
C ALA A 112 -2.92 -14.19 8.19
N GLU A 113 -2.29 -14.20 7.02
CA GLU A 113 -1.11 -15.03 6.73
C GLU A 113 0.17 -14.30 7.11
N ASP A 114 0.31 -13.04 6.69
CA ASP A 114 1.40 -12.16 7.12
C ASP A 114 0.82 -10.76 7.37
N PRO A 115 0.96 -10.20 8.59
CA PRO A 115 0.47 -8.86 8.88
C PRO A 115 1.44 -7.75 8.41
N ARG A 116 2.60 -8.10 7.85
CA ARG A 116 3.65 -7.15 7.50
C ARG A 116 3.48 -6.61 6.08
N VAL A 117 3.88 -5.36 5.89
CA VAL A 117 4.26 -4.89 4.55
C VAL A 117 5.58 -5.53 4.19
N THR A 118 5.64 -6.21 3.04
CA THR A 118 6.86 -6.88 2.57
C THR A 118 7.28 -6.34 1.23
N VAL A 119 8.58 -6.36 0.97
CA VAL A 119 9.14 -5.91 -0.31
C VAL A 119 10.18 -6.92 -0.77
N THR A 120 9.96 -7.45 -1.96
CA THR A 120 10.84 -8.45 -2.57
C THR A 120 11.15 -8.06 -4.01
N GLN A 121 12.09 -8.74 -4.65
CA GLN A 121 12.27 -8.67 -6.09
C GLN A 121 11.83 -9.99 -6.72
N GLY A 122 11.14 -9.92 -7.85
CA GLY A 122 10.66 -11.12 -8.52
C GLY A 122 9.83 -10.84 -9.75
N ARG A 123 9.12 -11.86 -10.22
CA ARG A 123 8.24 -11.77 -11.38
C ARG A 123 6.78 -11.79 -10.92
N PRO A 124 6.11 -10.64 -10.86
CA PRO A 124 4.72 -10.56 -10.40
C PRO A 124 3.73 -11.10 -11.45
N ILE A 125 4.16 -11.16 -12.72
CA ILE A 125 3.35 -11.56 -13.87
C ILE A 125 4.01 -12.76 -14.55
N ILE A 126 3.29 -13.88 -14.64
CA ILE A 126 3.85 -15.17 -15.08
C ILE A 126 4.27 -15.21 -16.55
N PHE A 127 3.67 -14.37 -17.41
CA PHE A 127 3.99 -14.34 -18.83
C PHE A 127 5.14 -13.37 -19.18
N SER A 128 5.59 -12.53 -18.24
CA SER A 128 6.72 -11.63 -18.44
C SER A 128 7.98 -12.19 -17.78
N LEU A 129 9.13 -11.88 -18.38
CA LEU A 129 10.44 -12.17 -17.81
C LEU A 129 10.98 -11.03 -16.95
N ASP A 130 10.31 -9.88 -16.93
CA ASP A 130 10.75 -8.66 -16.28
C ASP A 130 10.69 -8.79 -14.75
N THR A 131 11.82 -8.51 -14.12
CA THR A 131 11.91 -8.45 -12.66
C THR A 131 11.38 -7.11 -12.17
N HIS A 132 10.53 -7.16 -11.15
CA HIS A 132 9.96 -5.99 -10.50
C HIS A 132 10.39 -5.95 -9.03
N VAL A 133 10.38 -4.75 -8.44
CA VAL A 133 10.23 -4.62 -6.99
C VAL A 133 8.76 -4.85 -6.66
N ILE A 134 8.47 -5.85 -5.84
CA ILE A 134 7.12 -6.23 -5.44
C ILE A 134 6.88 -5.70 -4.03
N ILE A 135 6.00 -4.70 -3.90
CA ILE A 135 5.54 -4.20 -2.60
C ILE A 135 4.20 -4.84 -2.28
N SER A 136 4.18 -5.68 -1.25
CA SER A 136 3.02 -6.46 -0.87
C SER A 136 2.34 -5.85 0.35
N ILE A 137 1.09 -5.41 0.19
CA ILE A 137 0.32 -4.75 1.24
C ILE A 137 -0.67 -5.72 1.90
N PRO A 138 -0.58 -5.97 3.21
CA PRO A 138 -1.48 -6.88 3.90
C PRO A 138 -2.91 -6.32 3.89
N THR A 139 -3.86 -7.17 3.50
CA THR A 139 -5.25 -6.79 3.34
C THR A 139 -6.19 -7.83 3.92
N THR A 140 -7.12 -7.35 4.76
CA THR A 140 -8.31 -8.10 5.16
C THR A 140 -9.48 -7.74 4.23
N PRO A 141 -10.15 -8.73 3.61
CA PRO A 141 -11.35 -8.50 2.83
C PRO A 141 -12.43 -7.75 3.62
N GLY A 142 -13.10 -6.78 3.00
CA GLY A 142 -14.04 -5.90 3.72
C GLY A 142 -15.22 -6.64 4.35
N ARG A 143 -15.69 -7.74 3.75
CA ARG A 143 -16.74 -8.59 4.34
C ARG A 143 -16.27 -9.28 5.61
N GLU A 144 -15.04 -9.77 5.64
CA GLU A 144 -14.46 -10.46 6.78
C GLU A 144 -14.22 -9.49 7.93
N ALA A 145 -13.65 -8.31 7.63
CA ALA A 145 -13.44 -7.27 8.62
C ALA A 145 -14.77 -6.84 9.31
N ARG A 146 -15.86 -6.72 8.53
CA ARG A 146 -17.19 -6.43 9.09
C ARG A 146 -17.73 -7.54 10.00
N LYS A 147 -17.51 -8.81 9.64
CA LYS A 147 -17.91 -9.96 10.49
C LYS A 147 -17.14 -9.94 11.81
N GLN A 148 -15.81 -9.81 11.75
CA GLN A 148 -14.95 -9.74 12.94
C GLN A 148 -15.32 -8.58 13.87
N ALA A 149 -15.62 -7.40 13.31
CA ALA A 149 -16.06 -6.25 14.08
C ALA A 149 -17.42 -6.48 14.76
N ALA A 150 -18.37 -7.13 14.07
CA ALA A 150 -19.68 -7.47 14.63
C ALA A 150 -19.57 -8.49 15.77
N GLU A 151 -18.74 -9.51 15.61
CA GLU A 151 -18.45 -10.51 16.65
C GLU A 151 -17.80 -9.87 17.87
N THR A 152 -16.78 -9.03 17.67
CA THR A 152 -16.12 -8.28 18.76
C THR A 152 -17.09 -7.34 19.49
N ALA A 153 -18.04 -6.72 18.78
CA ALA A 153 -19.06 -5.89 19.42
C ALA A 153 -20.06 -6.73 20.23
N ARG A 154 -20.41 -7.93 19.75
CA ARG A 154 -21.28 -8.86 20.48
C ARG A 154 -20.62 -9.33 21.78
N THR A 155 -19.35 -9.76 21.73
CA THR A 155 -18.62 -10.22 22.92
C THR A 155 -18.52 -9.13 23.97
N ARG A 156 -18.12 -7.91 23.59
CA ARG A 156 -18.08 -6.73 24.49
C ARG A 156 -19.42 -6.42 25.15
N ARG A 157 -20.53 -6.58 24.42
CA ARG A 157 -21.89 -6.37 24.98
C ARG A 157 -22.28 -7.44 25.99
N VAL A 158 -21.88 -8.70 25.76
CA VAL A 158 -22.12 -9.80 26.70
C VAL A 158 -21.29 -9.61 27.97
N GLU A 159 -20.02 -9.22 27.86
CA GLU A 159 -19.15 -8.93 29.02
C GLU A 159 -19.69 -7.79 29.88
N LYS A 160 -20.15 -6.69 29.25
CA LYS A 160 -20.77 -5.57 29.96
C LYS A 160 -22.08 -5.91 30.67
N ARG A 161 -22.78 -6.95 30.25
CA ARG A 161 -24.03 -7.41 30.90
C ARG A 161 -23.78 -8.41 32.03
N LYS A 162 -22.58 -8.97 32.13
CA LYS A 162 -22.16 -9.90 33.20
C LYS A 162 -21.46 -9.19 34.37
N LYS A 163 -21.09 -7.92 34.20
CA LYS A 163 -20.67 -7.00 35.27
C LYS A 163 -21.87 -6.19 35.72
#